data_AF-A0A4Q9GU11-F1
#
_entry.id   AF-A0A4Q9GU11-F1
#
_cell.length_a   1.000
_cell.length_b   1.000
_cell.length_c   1.000
_cell.angle_alpha   90.00
_cell.angle_beta   90.00
_cell.angle_gamma   90.00
#
_symmetry.space_group_name_H-M   'P 1'
#
loop_
_entity.id
_entity.type
_entity.pdbx_description
1 polymer ?
#
loop_
_entity_poly.entity_id
_entity_poly.type
_entity_poly.pdbx_seq_one_letter_code
_entity_poly.pdbx_strand_id
1 'polypeptide(L)'
;MTIALTVITVLTTVLFAAGALLALYRMVTGPSILDRVIASDVLVTTTILVLGAEMVYNHHTRTIPILVVIAATAVFGTIAVARYVSKQDKPEDQPK
;
A
#
# COMPACT_ATOMS: atom_id res chain seq x y z
N MET A 1 -11.67 18.58 -25.05
CA MET A 1 -10.42 18.12 -24.41
C MET A 1 -10.45 18.30 -22.89
N THR A 2 -10.98 19.41 -22.37
CA THR A 2 -11.15 19.66 -20.92
C THR A 2 -12.11 18.69 -20.23
N ILE A 3 -13.29 18.42 -20.81
CA ILE A 3 -14.29 17.51 -20.21
C ILE A 3 -13.70 16.12 -19.95
N ALA A 4 -13.00 15.55 -20.93
CA ALA A 4 -12.38 14.23 -20.79
C ALA A 4 -11.32 14.22 -19.68
N LEU A 5 -10.46 15.25 -19.60
CA LEU A 5 -9.45 15.36 -18.56
C LEU A 5 -10.08 15.44 -17.16
N THR A 6 -11.13 16.25 -17.00
CA THR A 6 -11.87 16.37 -15.74
C THR A 6 -12.48 15.03 -15.33
N VAL A 7 -13.12 14.31 -16.25
CA VAL A 7 -13.71 12.99 -15.98
C VAL A 7 -12.64 12.00 -15.52
N ILE A 8 -11.48 11.97 -16.19
CA ILE A 8 -10.36 11.09 -15.82
C ILE A 8 -9.84 11.42 -14.41
N THR A 9 -9.62 12.71 -14.10
CA THR A 9 -9.12 13.12 -12.79
C THR A 9 -10.12 12.75 -11.69
N VAL A 10 -11.41 13.05 -11.88
CA VAL A 10 -12.45 12.72 -10.91
C VAL A 10 -12.55 11.21 -10.68
N LEU A 11 -12.58 10.40 -11.75
CA LEU A 11 -12.60 8.94 -11.63
C LEU A 11 -11.38 8.41 -10.89
N THR A 12 -10.18 8.90 -11.25
CA THR A 12 -8.93 8.50 -10.62
C THR A 12 -8.93 8.83 -9.12
N THR A 13 -9.34 10.04 -8.74
CA THR A 13 -9.43 10.45 -7.34
C THR A 13 -10.45 9.62 -6.57
N VAL A 14 -11.63 9.35 -7.15
CA VAL A 14 -12.67 8.53 -6.50
C VAL A 14 -12.20 7.09 -6.31
N LEU A 15 -11.55 6.49 -7.32
CA LEU A 15 -11.04 5.12 -7.24
C LEU A 15 -9.94 4.98 -6.19
N PHE A 16 -8.99 5.93 -6.12
CA PHE A 16 -7.96 5.90 -5.08
C PHE A 16 -8.51 6.16 -3.69
N ALA A 17 -9.45 7.10 -3.53
CA ALA A 17 -10.11 7.34 -2.25
C ALA A 17 -10.88 6.10 -1.78
N ALA A 18 -11.65 5.46 -2.67
CA ALA A 18 -12.35 4.23 -2.37
C ALA A 18 -11.37 3.11 -2.00
N GLY A 19 -10.28 2.92 -2.77
CA GLY A 19 -9.23 1.94 -2.48
C GLY A 19 -8.57 2.16 -1.11
N ALA A 20 -8.22 3.41 -0.79
CA ALA A 20 -7.64 3.77 0.50
C ALA A 20 -8.61 3.52 1.67
N LEU A 21 -9.88 3.89 1.52
CA LEU A 21 -10.91 3.64 2.54
C LEU A 21 -11.16 2.14 2.74
N LEU A 22 -11.21 1.35 1.67
CA LEU A 22 -11.36 -0.10 1.75
C LEU A 22 -10.15 -0.77 2.41
N ALA A 23 -8.94 -0.33 2.09
CA ALA A 23 -7.71 -0.80 2.73
C ALA A 23 -7.70 -0.47 4.22
N LEU A 24 -8.06 0.77 4.60
CA LEU A 24 -8.21 1.17 5.99
C LEU A 24 -9.26 0.35 6.73
N TYR A 25 -10.43 0.14 6.11
CA TYR A 25 -11.48 -0.69 6.67
C TYR A 25 -11.00 -2.12 6.94
N ARG A 26 -10.32 -2.75 5.96
CA ARG A 26 -9.73 -4.10 6.09
C ARG A 26 -8.63 -4.14 7.15
N MET A 27 -7.82 -3.10 7.27
CA MET A 27 -6.77 -2.98 8.28
C MET A 27 -7.34 -3.00 9.71
N VAL A 28 -8.48 -2.32 9.94
CA VAL A 28 -9.10 -2.24 11.27
C VAL A 28 -9.92 -3.49 11.60
N THR A 29 -10.69 -3.99 10.63
CA THR A 29 -11.63 -5.12 10.84
C THR A 29 -11.00 -6.50 10.62
N GLY A 30 -9.77 -6.56 10.11
CA GLY A 30 -9.08 -7.81 9.79
C GLY A 30 -8.98 -8.76 11.00
N PRO A 31 -9.40 -10.04 10.86
CA PRO A 31 -9.40 -11.02 11.95
C PRO A 31 -8.00 -11.55 12.29
N SER A 32 -7.11 -11.62 11.29
CA SER A 32 -5.72 -12.08 11.44
C SER A 32 -4.75 -10.90 11.43
N ILE A 33 -3.63 -11.03 12.15
CA ILE A 33 -2.50 -10.09 12.08
C ILE A 33 -2.00 -9.99 10.63
N LEU A 34 -2.00 -11.11 9.90
CA LEU A 34 -1.58 -11.16 8.50
C LEU A 34 -2.50 -10.31 7.61
N ASP A 35 -3.82 -10.38 7.81
CA ASP A 35 -4.79 -9.57 7.06
C ASP A 35 -4.55 -8.07 7.26
N ARG A 36 -4.24 -7.66 8.49
CA ARG A 36 -3.98 -6.25 8.82
C ARG A 36 -2.68 -5.76 8.18
N VAL A 37 -1.63 -6.59 8.18
CA VAL A 37 -0.36 -6.26 7.53
C VAL A 37 -0.53 -6.13 6.02
N ILE A 38 -1.22 -7.07 5.38
CA ILE A 38 -1.48 -7.01 3.94
C ILE A 38 -2.30 -5.75 3.60
N ALA A 39 -3.32 -5.43 4.40
CA ALA A 39 -4.10 -4.20 4.22
C ALA A 39 -3.24 -2.93 4.35
N SER A 40 -2.24 -2.93 5.24
CA SER A 40 -1.26 -1.84 5.33
C SER A 40 -0.39 -1.71 4.08
N ASP A 41 0.09 -2.82 3.54
CA ASP A 41 0.91 -2.81 2.33
C ASP A 41 0.11 -2.29 1.11
N VAL A 42 -1.16 -2.68 1.01
CA VAL A 42 -2.09 -2.16 0.00
C VAL A 42 -2.31 -0.65 0.18
N LEU A 43 -2.44 -0.16 1.41
CA LEU A 43 -2.61 1.27 1.68
C LEU A 43 -1.37 2.07 1.28
N VAL A 44 -0.17 1.57 1.58
CA VAL A 44 1.10 2.20 1.19
C VAL A 44 1.24 2.19 -0.34
N THR A 45 0.94 1.07 -0.99
CA THR A 45 0.93 0.96 -2.46
C THR A 45 -0.06 1.93 -3.10
N THR A 46 -1.25 2.07 -2.53
CA THR A 46 -2.25 3.06 -2.99
C THR A 46 -1.72 4.49 -2.87
N THR A 47 -0.98 4.78 -1.79
CA THR A 47 -0.35 6.10 -1.60
C THR A 47 0.71 6.38 -2.67
N ILE A 48 1.55 5.39 -3.01
CA ILE A 48 2.52 5.48 -4.11
C ILE A 48 1.81 5.80 -5.43
N LEU A 49 0.69 5.13 -5.72
CA LEU A 49 -0.09 5.37 -6.94
C LEU A 49 -0.72 6.76 -6.99
N VAL A 50 -1.23 7.27 -5.86
CA VAL A 50 -1.76 8.64 -5.76
C VAL A 50 -0.69 9.68 -6.05
N LEU A 51 0.50 9.52 -5.46
CA LEU A 51 1.65 10.38 -5.74
C LEU A 51 2.10 10.27 -7.21
N GLY A 52 2.01 9.08 -7.80
CA GLY A 52 2.21 8.85 -9.24
C GLY A 52 1.24 9.64 -10.10
N ALA A 53 -0.06 9.57 -9.78
CA ALA A 53 -1.09 10.31 -10.51
C ALA A 53 -0.94 11.83 -10.35
N GLU A 54 -0.54 12.29 -9.16
CA GLU A 54 -0.24 13.71 -8.89
C GLU A 54 0.90 14.23 -9.78
N MET A 55 1.99 13.47 -9.92
CA MET A 55 3.10 13.84 -10.80
C MET A 55 2.66 13.97 -12.27
N VAL A 56 1.84 13.05 -12.74
CA VAL A 56 1.30 13.08 -14.11
C VAL A 56 0.40 14.30 -14.30
N TYR A 57 -0.46 14.59 -13.32
CA TYR A 57 -1.38 15.72 -13.36
C TYR A 57 -0.66 17.08 -13.33
N ASN A 58 0.37 17.21 -12.50
CA ASN A 58 1.12 18.46 -12.32
C ASN A 58 2.37 18.57 -13.22
N HIS A 59 2.61 17.60 -14.09
CA HIS A 59 3.72 17.57 -15.05
C HIS A 59 5.10 17.76 -14.41
N HIS A 60 5.36 17.10 -13.29
CA HIS A 60 6.67 17.13 -12.64
C HIS A 60 7.10 15.73 -12.19
N THR A 61 8.39 15.60 -11.86
CA THR A 61 9.03 14.36 -11.40
C THR A 61 9.72 14.54 -10.05
N ARG A 62 9.40 15.62 -9.33
CA ARG A 62 10.08 15.99 -8.07
C ARG A 62 9.77 15.02 -6.93
N THR A 63 8.65 14.30 -7.02
CA THR A 63 8.19 13.32 -6.02
C THR A 63 8.82 11.94 -6.21
N ILE A 64 9.57 11.68 -7.30
CA ILE A 64 10.18 10.38 -7.57
C ILE A 64 11.06 9.89 -6.41
N PRO A 65 11.95 10.70 -5.79
CA PRO A 65 12.75 10.22 -4.66
C PRO A 65 11.89 9.75 -3.48
N ILE A 66 10.77 10.43 -3.22
CA ILE A 66 9.83 10.06 -2.15
C ILE A 66 9.18 8.72 -2.47
N LEU A 67 8.75 8.51 -3.72
CA LEU A 67 8.19 7.22 -4.17
C LEU A 67 9.17 6.07 -3.97
N VAL A 68 10.44 6.27 -4.35
CA VAL A 68 11.48 5.24 -4.23
C VAL A 68 11.71 4.87 -2.76
N VAL A 69 11.78 5.86 -1.86
CA VAL A 69 11.95 5.61 -0.43
C VAL A 69 10.75 4.85 0.14
N ILE A 70 9.53 5.29 -0.15
CA ILE A 70 8.31 4.62 0.35
C ILE A 70 8.22 3.20 -0.19
N ALA A 71 8.49 2.99 -1.49
CA ALA A 71 8.46 1.67 -2.11
C ALA A 71 9.50 0.72 -1.48
N ALA A 72 10.73 1.19 -1.27
CA ALA A 72 11.76 0.40 -0.60
C ALA A 72 11.34 0.04 0.84
N THR A 73 10.82 1.00 1.60
CA THR A 73 10.32 0.76 2.96
C THR A 73 9.16 -0.24 3.00
N ALA A 74 8.21 -0.14 2.08
CA ALA A 74 7.08 -1.08 1.97
C ALA A 74 7.56 -2.52 1.76
N VAL A 75 8.48 -2.72 0.80
CA VAL A 75 9.08 -4.03 0.51
C VAL A 75 9.78 -4.61 1.75
N PHE A 76 10.59 -3.81 2.44
CA PHE A 76 11.25 -4.27 3.67
C PHE A 76 10.25 -4.61 4.78
N GLY A 77 9.17 -3.83 4.93
CA GLY A 77 8.10 -4.09 5.89
C GLY A 77 7.45 -5.46 5.68
N THR A 78 7.08 -5.79 4.44
CA THR A 78 6.46 -7.06 4.09
C THR A 78 7.41 -8.25 4.31
N ILE A 79 8.69 -8.12 3.96
CA ILE A 79 9.71 -9.16 4.22
C ILE A 79 9.91 -9.39 5.72
N ALA A 80 9.94 -8.32 6.53
CA ALA A 80 10.11 -8.43 7.97
C ALA A 80 8.95 -9.20 8.62
N VAL A 81 7.71 -8.91 8.21
CA VAL A 81 6.53 -9.64 8.71
C VAL A 81 6.55 -11.10 8.26
N ALA A 82 6.84 -11.38 6.98
CA ALA A 82 6.91 -12.75 6.49
C ALA A 82 7.89 -13.61 7.30
N ARG A 83 9.08 -13.07 7.58
CA ARG A 83 10.09 -13.75 8.42
C ARG A 83 9.64 -13.97 9.86
N TYR A 84 8.91 -13.01 10.43
CA TYR A 84 8.38 -13.13 11.79
C TYR A 84 7.34 -14.25 11.88
N VAL A 85 6.40 -14.28 10.93
CA VAL A 85 5.34 -15.32 10.89
C VAL A 85 5.95 -16.71 10.71
N SER A 86 6.90 -16.89 9.77
CA SER A 86 7.57 -18.19 9.56
C SER A 86 8.37 -18.68 10.77
N LYS A 87 8.76 -17.80 11.70
CA LYS A 87 9.44 -18.21 12.94
C LYS A 87 8.47 -18.80 13.97
N GLN A 88 7.21 -18.37 13.98
CA GLN A 88 6.20 -18.89 14.91
C GLN A 88 5.64 -20.25 14.50
N ASP A 89 5.68 -20.60 13.21
CA ASP A 89 5.19 -21.88 12.69
C ASP A 89 6.16 -23.06 12.91
N LYS A 90 7.34 -22.84 13.50
CA LYS A 90 8.22 -23.95 13.91
C LYS A 90 7.72 -24.50 15.24
N PRO A 91 7.16 -25.74 15.30
CA PRO A 91 6.88 -26.39 16.56
C PRO A 91 8.21 -26.52 17.30
N GLU A 92 8.25 -26.09 18.56
CA GLU A 92 9.38 -26.41 19.43
C GLU A 92 9.53 -27.93 19.47
N ASP A 93 10.51 -28.43 18.75
CA ASP A 93 10.94 -29.82 18.82
C ASP A 93 11.41 -30.04 20.27
N GLN A 94 10.70 -30.94 20.95
CA GLN A 94 10.90 -31.29 22.36
C GLN A 94 12.35 -31.73 22.60
N PRO A 95 12.95 -31.36 23.76
CA PRO A 95 14.35 -31.65 24.04
C PRO A 95 14.59 -33.17 24.17
N LYS A 96 15.70 -33.66 23.59
CA LYS A 96 16.29 -34.97 23.93
C LYS A 96 17.29 -34.81 25.07
#